data_AF-A0A6B3F3W7-F1
#
_entry.id   AF-A0A6B3F3W7-F1
#
_cell.length_a   1.000
_cell.length_b   1.000
_cell.length_c   1.000
_cell.angle_alpha   90.00
_cell.angle_beta   90.00
_cell.angle_gamma   90.00
#
_symmetry.space_group_name_H-M   'P 1'
#
loop_
_entity.id
_entity.type
_entity.pdbx_description
1 polymer ?
#
loop_
_entity_poly.entity_id
_entity_poly.type
_entity_poly.pdbx_seq_one_letter_code
_entity_poly.pdbx_strand_id
1 'polypeptide(L)' 'VAHNRRLKAMRLAIVLLDAGVWRPEQAPDRTIRLAAERVGIHPPSPVTCHMVRALMRYSR' A
#
# COMPACT_ATOMS: atom_id res chain seq x y z
N VAL A 1 5.32 -9.10 14.53
CA VAL A 1 4.82 -9.24 13.13
C VAL A 1 3.80 -8.17 12.71
N ALA A 2 2.76 -7.86 13.51
CA ALA A 2 1.75 -6.86 13.14
C ALA A 2 2.29 -5.42 12.98
N HIS A 3 3.22 -5.01 13.85
CA HIS A 3 3.89 -3.69 13.75
C HIS A 3 4.60 -3.52 12.39
N ASN A 4 5.31 -4.55 11.92
CA ASN A 4 5.95 -4.55 10.61
C ASN A 4 4.93 -4.47 9.45
N ARG A 5 3.72 -5.02 9.60
CA ARG A 5 2.65 -4.88 8.59
C ARG A 5 2.15 -3.44 8.49
N ARG A 6 1.99 -2.74 9.61
CA ARG A 6 1.57 -1.33 9.60
C ARG A 6 2.63 -0.43 8.97
N LEU A 7 3.90 -0.57 9.36
CA LEU A 7 5.02 0.16 8.76
C LEU A 7 5.12 -0.09 7.25
N LYS A 8 5.01 -1.36 6.84
CA LYS A 8 5.01 -1.77 5.43
C LYS A 8 3.83 -1.15 4.65
N ALA A 9 2.64 -1.13 5.25
CA ALA A 9 1.46 -0.53 4.64
C ALA A 9 1.58 1.00 4.50
N MET A 10 2.10 1.69 5.52
CA MET A 10 2.33 3.15 5.44
C MET A 10 3.33 3.51 4.35
N ARG A 11 4.46 2.80 4.29
CA ARG A 11 5.47 3.03 3.24
C ARG A 11 4.88 2.83 1.84
N LEU A 12 4.06 1.80 1.66
CA LEU A 12 3.46 1.49 0.37
C LEU A 12 2.33 2.47 0.01
N ALA A 13 1.58 2.98 0.99
CA ALA A 13 0.62 4.05 0.76
C ALA A 13 1.29 5.32 0.23
N ILE A 14 2.41 5.74 0.83
CA ILE A 14 3.20 6.90 0.35
C ILE A 14 3.66 6.69 -1.09
N VAL A 15 4.24 5.53 -1.41
CA VAL A 15 4.68 5.20 -2.79
C VAL A 15 3.54 5.29 -3.80
N LEU A 16 2.33 4.83 -3.43
CA LEU A 16 1.16 4.90 -4.30
C LEU A 16 0.70 6.34 -4.49
N LEU A 17 0.67 7.12 -3.42
CA LEU A 17 0.36 8.55 -3.46
C LEU A 17 1.35 9.27 -4.40
N ASP A 18 2.65 9.12 -4.19
CA ASP A 18 3.69 9.72 -5.05
C ASP A 18 3.59 9.30 -6.53
N ALA A 19 3.07 8.09 -6.80
CA ALA A 19 2.83 7.57 -8.14
C ALA A 19 1.50 8.04 -8.78
N GLY A 20 0.75 8.92 -8.13
CA GLY A 20 -0.52 9.46 -8.63
C GLY A 20 -1.75 8.60 -8.33
N VAL A 21 -1.62 7.57 -7.49
CA VAL A 21 -2.73 6.71 -7.05
C VAL A 21 -3.30 7.30 -5.76
N TRP A 22 -4.22 8.24 -5.91
CA TRP A 22 -4.76 9.03 -4.79
C TRP A 22 -5.95 8.39 -4.09
N ARG A 23 -6.66 7.49 -4.78
CA ARG A 23 -7.89 6.87 -4.26
C ARG A 23 -7.71 5.39 -3.98
N PRO A 24 -8.25 4.85 -2.87
CA PRO A 24 -8.19 3.42 -2.57
C PRO A 24 -8.73 2.52 -3.70
N GLU A 25 -9.72 3.01 -4.46
CA GLU A 25 -10.34 2.30 -5.58
C GLU A 25 -9.37 2.15 -6.77
N GLN A 26 -8.35 3.02 -6.87
CA GLN A 26 -7.27 2.93 -7.86
C GLN A 26 -6.13 2.00 -7.40
N ALA A 27 -6.18 1.50 -6.16
CA ALA A 27 -5.16 0.64 -5.56
C ALA A 27 -5.68 -0.80 -5.32
N PRO A 28 -6.07 -1.56 -6.36
CA PRO A 28 -6.34 -2.99 -6.19
C PRO A 28 -5.06 -3.72 -5.77
N ASP A 29 -5.21 -4.92 -5.20
CA ASP A 29 -4.09 -5.73 -4.71
C ASP A 29 -2.97 -5.91 -5.76
N ARG A 30 -3.30 -6.03 -7.05
CA ARG A 30 -2.32 -6.10 -8.14
C ARG A 30 -1.46 -4.83 -8.22
N THR A 31 -2.06 -3.65 -8.18
CA THR A 31 -1.35 -2.36 -8.21
C THR A 31 -0.45 -2.20 -6.99
N ILE A 32 -0.95 -2.58 -5.81
CA ILE A 32 -0.20 -2.54 -4.56
C ILE A 32 1.03 -3.46 -4.62
N ARG A 33 0.87 -4.69 -5.14
CA ARG A 33 1.98 -5.65 -5.30
C ARG A 33 3.01 -5.17 -6.32
N LEU A 34 2.57 -4.63 -7.46
CA LEU A 34 3.46 -4.03 -8.47
C LEU A 34 4.24 -2.84 -7.90
N ALA A 35 3.58 -1.98 -7.11
CA ALA A 35 4.26 -0.88 -6.44
C ALA A 35 5.31 -1.39 -5.45
N ALA A 36 5.01 -2.46 -4.69
CA ALA A 36 5.96 -3.09 -3.78
C ALA A 36 7.19 -3.65 -4.52
N GLU A 37 6.98 -4.32 -5.66
CA GLU A 37 8.06 -4.82 -6.52
C GLU A 37 8.97 -3.70 -7.02
N ARG A 38 8.40 -2.58 -7.50
CA ARG A 38 9.16 -1.42 -7.98
C ARG A 38 10.09 -0.82 -6.93
N VAL A 39 9.72 -0.92 -5.65
CA VAL A 39 10.52 -0.37 -4.53
C VAL A 39 11.27 -1.44 -3.73
N GLY A 40 11.38 -2.67 -4.25
CA GLY A 40 12.13 -3.76 -3.63
C GLY A 40 11.52 -4.29 -2.33
N ILE A 41 10.22 -4.10 -2.12
CA ILE A 41 9.49 -4.62 -0.97
C ILE A 41 8.92 -6.00 -1.33
N HIS A 42 9.23 -7.03 -0.51
CA HIS A 42 8.64 -8.37 -0.68
C HIS A 42 7.09 -8.29 -0.78
N PRO A 43 6.43 -9.11 -1.62
CA PRO A 43 5.00 -9.00 -1.86
C PRO A 43 4.15 -8.85 -0.58
N PRO A 44 3.25 -7.85 -0.51
CA PRO A 44 2.34 -7.67 0.61
C PRO A 44 1.26 -8.75 0.62
N SER A 45 0.87 -9.19 1.82
CA SER A 45 -0.27 -10.09 2.01
C SER A 45 -1.60 -9.35 1.74
N PRO A 46 -2.71 -10.06 1.48
CA PRO A 46 -4.03 -9.44 1.30
C PRO A 46 -4.44 -8.51 2.47
N VAL A 47 -4.13 -8.91 3.71
CA VAL A 47 -4.34 -8.07 4.90
C VAL A 47 -3.54 -6.78 4.83
N THR A 48 -2.29 -6.84 4.36
CA THR A 48 -1.44 -5.65 4.19
C THR A 48 -2.00 -4.74 3.08
N CYS A 49 -2.47 -5.31 1.96
CA CYS A 49 -3.13 -4.55 0.90
C CYS A 49 -4.40 -3.83 1.40
N HIS A 50 -5.20 -4.49 2.24
CA HIS A 50 -6.34 -3.85 2.90
C HIS A 50 -5.90 -2.69 3.79
N MET A 51 -4.83 -2.85 4.58
CA MET A 51 -4.29 -1.77 5.42
C MET A 51 -3.81 -0.57 4.61
N VAL A 52 -3.15 -0.80 3.47
CA VAL A 52 -2.76 0.28 2.53
C VAL A 52 -3.98 1.08 2.11
N ARG A 53 -5.03 0.40 1.60
CA ARG A 53 -6.28 1.05 1.19
C ARG A 53 -6.97 1.78 2.33
N ALA A 54 -6.94 1.24 3.56
CA ALA A 54 -7.49 1.91 4.73
C ALA A 54 -6.73 3.21 5.05
N LEU A 55 -5.40 3.21 5.00
CA LEU A 55 -4.58 4.40 5.24
C LEU A 55 -4.84 5.51 4.22
N MET A 56 -5.01 5.15 2.95
CA MET A 56 -5.33 6.11 1.88
C MET A 56 -6.69 6.81 2.10
N ARG A 57 -7.65 6.20 2.80
CA ARG A 57 -8.94 6.84 3.14
C ARG A 57 -8.80 7.96 4.17
N TYR A 58 -7.80 7.88 5.04
CA TYR A 58 -7.55 8.86 6.11
C TYR A 58 -6.57 9.97 5.72
N SER A 59 -5.92 9.87 4.56
CA SER A 59 -5.02 10.91 4.04
C SER A 59 -5.77 12.06 3.36
N ARG A 60 -7.06 12.22 3.65
CA ARG A 60 -7.97 13.24 3.11
C ARG A 60 -8.59 13.98 4.27
#